data_AF-M5BIK8-F1
#
_entry.id   AF-M5BIK8-F1
#
_cell.length_a   1.000
_cell.length_b   1.000
_cell.length_c   1.000
_cell.angle_alpha   90.00
_cell.angle_beta   90.00
_cell.angle_gamma   90.00
#
_symmetry.space_group_name_H-M   'P 1'
#
loop_
_entity.id
_entity.type
_entity.pdbx_description
1 polymer ?
#
loop_
_entity_poly.entity_id
_entity_poly.type
_entity_poly.pdbx_seq_one_letter_code
_entity_poly.pdbx_strand_id
1 'polypeptide(L)'
;MSQPKSQLETFRAWAGKDSDISYYLSSHHIDICAWMLQDKAYPTRVVASAATGIATSEPYNCVPQTEDTITLLVDWQSYNSPKHKGTGVYTASWTAPLGAGIHSAQHFHYMAEKGDIHVDQAHRGYDVTADGTGITWYNPFYMKYTPSETGHFDGQRGYGYISIEKFIDGARLVNAGGAKPGDFDKQGFPTIRNTVLTTAILNAGRISLDEKRAVFIEKKGDEWTLV
;
A
#
# COMPACT_ATOMS: atom_id res chain seq x y z
N MET A 1 5.43 -7.10 2.31
CA MET A 1 5.02 -6.80 3.69
C MET A 1 4.57 -8.07 4.37
N SER A 2 4.75 -8.17 5.68
CA SER A 2 4.19 -9.27 6.45
C SER A 2 3.81 -8.84 7.86
N GLN A 3 2.93 -9.62 8.48
CA GLN A 3 2.59 -9.53 9.88
C GLN A 3 2.80 -10.89 10.57
N PRO A 4 3.06 -10.91 11.89
CA PRO A 4 3.15 -12.15 12.64
C PRO A 4 1.88 -12.98 12.53
N LYS A 5 2.04 -14.29 12.42
CA LYS A 5 0.91 -15.24 12.32
C LYS A 5 -0.09 -15.17 13.46
N SER A 6 0.29 -14.67 14.64
CA SER A 6 -0.64 -14.42 15.75
C SER A 6 -1.72 -13.39 15.41
N GLN A 7 -1.50 -12.50 14.43
CA GLN A 7 -2.51 -11.54 13.98
C GLN A 7 -3.75 -12.24 13.41
N LEU A 8 -3.63 -13.47 12.90
CA LEU A 8 -4.76 -14.27 12.46
C LEU A 8 -5.76 -14.55 13.58
N GLU A 9 -5.34 -14.58 14.85
CA GLU A 9 -6.27 -14.71 15.98
C GLU A 9 -7.19 -13.48 16.11
N THR A 10 -6.64 -12.30 15.84
CA THR A 10 -7.38 -11.02 15.88
C THR A 10 -8.27 -10.85 14.66
N PHE A 11 -7.78 -11.26 13.48
CA PHE A 11 -8.43 -10.97 12.21
C PHE A 11 -9.28 -12.13 11.65
N ARG A 12 -9.31 -13.29 12.31
CA ARG A 12 -10.11 -14.48 11.91
C ARG A 12 -11.57 -14.15 11.56
N ALA A 13 -12.14 -13.14 12.22
CA ALA A 13 -13.53 -12.75 11.99
C ALA A 13 -13.81 -12.39 10.53
N TRP A 14 -12.87 -11.73 9.84
CA TRP A 14 -13.03 -11.20 8.48
C TRP A 14 -12.01 -11.72 7.46
N ALA A 15 -10.84 -12.20 7.91
CA ALA A 15 -9.79 -12.69 7.01
C ALA A 15 -10.29 -13.86 6.16
N GLY A 16 -10.17 -13.72 4.83
CA GLY A 16 -10.66 -14.69 3.85
C GLY A 16 -12.18 -14.71 3.66
N LYS A 17 -12.94 -13.84 4.33
CA LYS A 17 -14.41 -13.71 4.19
C LYS A 17 -14.81 -12.43 3.50
N ASP A 18 -14.47 -11.31 4.13
CA ASP A 18 -14.86 -9.96 3.67
C ASP A 18 -13.69 -9.25 2.99
N SER A 19 -12.47 -9.68 3.28
CA SER A 19 -11.23 -9.12 2.76
C SER A 19 -10.09 -10.12 2.90
N ASP A 20 -8.95 -9.82 2.29
CA ASP A 20 -7.75 -10.64 2.30
C ASP A 20 -6.51 -9.85 2.70
N ILE A 21 -5.39 -10.57 2.85
CA ILE A 21 -4.10 -9.99 3.26
C ILE A 21 -3.55 -8.96 2.27
N SER A 22 -3.90 -9.07 0.98
CA SER A 22 -3.50 -8.12 -0.06
C SER A 22 -4.25 -6.81 0.10
N TYR A 23 -5.58 -6.83 0.22
CA TYR A 23 -6.37 -5.62 0.51
C TYR A 23 -5.95 -4.95 1.81
N TYR A 24 -5.68 -5.75 2.85
CA TYR A 24 -5.29 -5.24 4.15
C TYR A 24 -3.89 -4.63 4.15
N LEU A 25 -2.90 -5.30 3.56
CA LEU A 25 -1.50 -4.92 3.73
C LEU A 25 -0.89 -4.38 2.43
N SER A 26 -1.09 -5.05 1.28
CA SER A 26 -0.56 -4.57 -0.02
C SER A 26 -1.11 -3.19 -0.40
N SER A 27 -2.33 -2.83 0.02
CA SER A 27 -2.94 -1.53 -0.25
C SER A 27 -2.02 -0.36 0.09
N HIS A 28 -1.32 -0.39 1.23
CA HIS A 28 -0.40 0.69 1.65
C HIS A 28 0.70 0.97 0.62
N HIS A 29 1.40 -0.06 0.16
CA HIS A 29 2.54 0.12 -0.76
C HIS A 29 2.10 0.24 -2.22
N ILE A 30 0.98 -0.38 -2.60
CA ILE A 30 0.37 -0.14 -3.91
C ILE A 30 -0.06 1.31 -4.03
N ASP A 31 -0.65 1.87 -2.96
CA ASP A 31 -1.10 3.27 -2.95
C ASP A 31 0.08 4.25 -3.06
N ILE A 32 1.12 4.07 -2.26
CA ILE A 32 2.35 4.88 -2.38
C ILE A 32 2.95 4.74 -3.79
N CYS A 33 2.99 3.54 -4.35
CA CYS A 33 3.50 3.32 -5.71
C CYS A 33 2.65 4.03 -6.77
N ALA A 34 1.33 3.92 -6.68
CA ALA A 34 0.40 4.61 -7.57
C ALA A 34 0.51 6.12 -7.46
N TRP A 35 0.67 6.65 -6.24
CA TRP A 35 0.90 8.07 -5.99
C TRP A 35 2.21 8.57 -6.60
N MET A 36 3.33 7.85 -6.41
CA MET A 36 4.62 8.23 -7.02
C MET A 36 4.61 8.19 -8.56
N LEU A 37 3.83 7.27 -9.12
CA LEU A 37 3.65 7.08 -10.56
C LEU A 37 2.49 7.90 -11.15
N GLN A 38 1.79 8.68 -10.33
CA GLN A 38 0.70 9.54 -10.78
C GLN A 38 1.17 10.42 -11.94
N ASP A 39 0.37 10.47 -13.00
CA ASP A 39 0.64 11.18 -14.26
C ASP A 39 1.93 10.77 -15.00
N LYS A 40 2.62 9.70 -14.56
CA LYS A 40 3.84 9.17 -15.20
C LYS A 40 3.63 7.79 -15.81
N ALA A 41 2.86 6.94 -15.14
CA ALA A 41 2.56 5.59 -15.59
C ALA A 41 1.20 5.11 -15.04
N TYR A 42 0.68 4.04 -15.64
CA TYR A 42 -0.55 3.37 -15.20
C TYR A 42 -0.42 1.86 -15.25
N PRO A 43 -1.13 1.12 -14.38
CA PRO A 43 -1.11 -0.33 -14.41
C PRO A 43 -1.91 -0.84 -15.62
N THR A 44 -1.48 -1.96 -16.18
CA THR A 44 -2.05 -2.52 -17.42
C THR A 44 -2.43 -3.99 -17.29
N ARG A 45 -1.76 -4.72 -16.40
CA ARG A 45 -2.01 -6.15 -16.18
C ARG A 45 -1.65 -6.52 -14.76
N VAL A 46 -2.45 -7.39 -14.15
CA VAL A 46 -2.19 -8.00 -12.86
C VAL A 46 -2.27 -9.52 -13.00
N VAL A 47 -1.29 -10.21 -12.43
CA VAL A 47 -1.30 -11.66 -12.22
C VAL A 47 -1.04 -11.93 -10.75
N ALA A 48 -1.91 -12.70 -10.12
CA ALA A 48 -1.80 -13.01 -8.70
C ALA A 48 -1.41 -14.47 -8.45
N SER A 49 -0.75 -14.70 -7.32
CA SER A 49 -0.45 -16.02 -6.79
C SER A 49 -0.61 -16.01 -5.28
N ALA A 50 -1.04 -17.13 -4.71
CA ALA A 50 -1.26 -17.27 -3.28
C ALA A 50 -0.68 -18.56 -2.70
N ALA A 51 -0.27 -18.49 -1.44
CA ALA A 51 0.03 -19.65 -0.61
C ALA A 51 -1.06 -19.83 0.45
N THR A 52 -1.29 -21.07 0.88
CA THR A 52 -2.33 -21.46 1.83
C THR A 52 -1.82 -22.56 2.77
N GLY A 53 -2.43 -22.66 3.95
CA GLY A 53 -2.24 -23.80 4.85
C GLY A 53 -2.07 -23.39 6.30
N ILE A 54 -1.35 -22.30 6.60
CA ILE A 54 -1.13 -21.86 7.98
C ILE A 54 -2.41 -21.27 8.58
N ALA A 55 -3.05 -20.34 7.88
CA ALA A 55 -4.23 -19.63 8.36
C ALA A 55 -5.41 -20.57 8.63
N THR A 56 -5.58 -21.59 7.79
CA THR A 56 -6.66 -22.57 7.91
C THR A 56 -6.36 -23.71 8.89
N SER A 57 -5.09 -23.93 9.25
CA SER A 57 -4.69 -24.98 10.19
C SER A 57 -4.79 -24.53 11.65
N GLU A 58 -4.74 -25.49 12.57
CA GLU A 58 -4.57 -25.17 13.98
C GLU A 58 -3.27 -24.38 14.23
N PRO A 59 -3.28 -23.41 15.17
CA PRO A 59 -4.42 -22.99 15.99
C PRO A 59 -5.34 -21.97 15.32
N TYR A 60 -5.01 -21.49 14.12
CA TYR A 60 -5.61 -20.31 13.50
C TYR A 60 -6.94 -20.55 12.82
N ASN A 61 -7.27 -21.76 12.36
CA ASN A 61 -8.62 -22.21 11.98
C ASN A 61 -9.47 -21.14 11.26
N CYS A 62 -8.87 -20.37 10.34
CA CYS A 62 -9.58 -19.40 9.52
C CYS A 62 -10.42 -20.13 8.46
N VAL A 63 -11.31 -19.42 7.78
CA VAL A 63 -12.15 -20.04 6.75
C VAL A 63 -11.30 -20.61 5.60
N PRO A 64 -11.76 -21.66 4.90
CA PRO A 64 -10.97 -22.36 3.88
C PRO A 64 -10.39 -21.47 2.77
N GLN A 65 -11.03 -20.34 2.49
CA GLN A 65 -10.62 -19.36 1.48
C GLN A 65 -9.47 -18.44 1.95
N THR A 66 -9.07 -18.52 3.22
CA THR A 66 -8.05 -17.59 3.77
C THR A 66 -6.67 -17.93 3.22
N GLU A 67 -6.11 -17.04 2.41
CA GLU A 67 -4.74 -17.16 1.96
C GLU A 67 -3.74 -16.72 3.04
N ASP A 68 -2.61 -17.43 3.12
CA ASP A 68 -1.50 -17.09 3.99
C ASP A 68 -0.70 -15.92 3.45
N THR A 69 -0.51 -15.91 2.13
CA THR A 69 0.34 -14.96 1.41
C THR A 69 -0.25 -14.75 0.04
N ILE A 70 -0.35 -13.49 -0.39
CA ILE A 70 -0.76 -13.11 -1.73
C ILE A 70 0.36 -12.28 -2.35
N THR A 71 0.75 -12.61 -3.57
CA THR A 71 1.69 -11.83 -4.38
C THR A 71 1.02 -11.39 -5.68
N LEU A 72 1.09 -10.09 -5.97
CA LEU A 72 0.61 -9.49 -7.21
C LEU A 72 1.80 -9.09 -8.07
N LEU A 73 1.86 -9.58 -9.31
CA LEU A 73 2.75 -9.11 -10.37
C LEU A 73 1.98 -8.13 -11.24
N VAL A 74 2.44 -6.88 -11.29
CA VAL A 74 1.74 -5.78 -11.97
C VAL A 74 2.61 -5.16 -13.05
N ASP A 75 2.09 -5.13 -14.28
CA ASP A 75 2.74 -4.45 -15.40
C ASP A 75 2.29 -3.00 -15.47
N TRP A 76 3.24 -2.07 -15.56
CA TRP A 76 3.01 -0.63 -15.69
C TRP A 76 3.45 -0.10 -17.05
N GLN A 77 2.70 0.84 -17.60
CA GLN A 77 2.98 1.51 -18.86
C GLN A 77 3.16 3.01 -18.62
N SER A 78 4.25 3.59 -19.12
CA SER A 78 4.45 5.04 -19.06
C SER A 78 3.45 5.77 -19.95
N TYR A 79 2.92 6.90 -19.46
CA TYR A 79 2.18 7.86 -20.28
C TYR A 79 3.08 8.58 -21.30
N ASN A 80 4.37 8.72 -20.98
CA ASN A 80 5.30 9.54 -21.74
C ASN A 80 6.02 8.74 -22.85
N SER A 81 5.92 7.41 -22.85
CA SER A 81 6.57 6.57 -23.85
C SER A 81 5.92 5.20 -23.94
N PRO A 82 5.45 4.77 -25.13
CA PRO A 82 4.89 3.42 -25.33
C PRO A 82 5.96 2.32 -25.19
N LYS A 83 7.25 2.69 -25.11
CA LYS A 83 8.37 1.75 -24.96
C LYS A 83 8.82 1.59 -23.51
N HIS A 84 8.43 2.50 -22.62
CA HIS A 84 8.84 2.45 -21.22
C HIS A 84 7.80 1.71 -20.40
N LYS A 85 8.24 0.63 -19.75
CA LYS A 85 7.43 -0.24 -18.91
C LYS A 85 8.08 -0.40 -17.55
N GLY A 86 7.25 -0.66 -16.55
CA GLY A 86 7.68 -1.02 -15.20
C GLY A 86 7.01 -2.30 -14.75
N THR A 87 7.57 -2.92 -13.72
CA THR A 87 7.00 -4.10 -13.08
C THR A 87 6.97 -3.88 -11.58
N GLY A 88 5.80 -4.05 -10.97
CA GLY A 88 5.60 -4.06 -9.53
C GLY A 88 5.40 -5.48 -9.03
N VAL A 89 6.00 -5.81 -7.88
CA VAL A 89 5.76 -7.06 -7.16
C VAL A 89 5.31 -6.71 -5.74
N TYR A 90 4.03 -6.98 -5.44
CA TYR A 90 3.43 -6.66 -4.15
C TYR A 90 3.08 -7.93 -3.42
N THR A 91 3.85 -8.27 -2.39
CA THR A 91 3.61 -9.45 -1.56
C THR A 91 3.12 -9.03 -0.17
N ALA A 92 2.03 -9.62 0.28
CA ALA A 92 1.50 -9.49 1.62
C ALA A 92 1.36 -10.88 2.26
N SER A 93 1.73 -11.01 3.53
CA SER A 93 1.76 -12.30 4.22
C SER A 93 1.39 -12.22 5.70
N TRP A 94 0.58 -13.17 6.16
CA TRP A 94 0.31 -13.40 7.59
C TRP A 94 1.39 -14.23 8.27
N THR A 95 2.28 -14.89 7.53
CA THR A 95 3.05 -16.01 8.08
C THR A 95 4.39 -15.60 8.67
N ALA A 96 4.58 -14.31 8.99
CA ALA A 96 5.81 -13.86 9.62
C ALA A 96 6.02 -14.62 10.94
N PRO A 97 7.28 -15.01 11.26
CA PRO A 97 7.58 -15.75 12.47
C PRO A 97 7.16 -15.01 13.74
N LEU A 98 6.70 -15.75 14.73
CA LEU A 98 6.55 -15.23 16.09
C LEU A 98 7.95 -14.96 16.66
N GLY A 99 8.09 -13.88 17.43
CA GLY A 99 9.38 -13.51 18.02
C GLY A 99 10.32 -12.75 17.09
N ALA A 100 9.88 -12.33 15.90
CA ALA A 100 10.67 -11.47 15.00
C ALA A 100 10.94 -10.05 15.55
N GLY A 101 10.41 -9.72 16.73
CA GLY A 101 10.61 -8.41 17.38
C GLY A 101 9.86 -7.24 16.73
N ILE A 102 9.03 -7.51 15.71
CA ILE A 102 8.34 -6.49 14.92
C ILE A 102 6.86 -6.84 14.74
N HIS A 103 6.00 -5.83 14.82
CA HIS A 103 4.56 -5.99 14.59
C HIS A 103 4.21 -6.10 13.11
N SER A 104 5.01 -5.49 12.24
CA SER A 104 4.87 -5.58 10.80
C SER A 104 6.23 -5.41 10.15
N ALA A 105 6.56 -6.30 9.21
CA ALA A 105 7.73 -6.18 8.37
C ALA A 105 7.32 -5.51 7.07
N GLN A 106 7.58 -4.21 6.95
CA GLN A 106 7.27 -3.46 5.73
C GLN A 106 8.57 -3.02 5.06
N HIS A 107 8.73 -3.53 3.84
CA HIS A 107 9.83 -3.19 2.96
C HIS A 107 9.26 -2.57 1.70
N PHE A 108 9.88 -1.49 1.25
CA PHE A 108 9.56 -0.83 0.00
C PHE A 108 10.85 -0.64 -0.78
N HIS A 109 10.86 -1.14 -2.01
CA HIS A 109 11.96 -0.93 -2.95
C HIS A 109 11.36 -0.40 -4.24
N TYR A 110 11.84 0.77 -4.66
CA TYR A 110 11.46 1.38 -5.92
C TYR A 110 12.71 1.82 -6.67
N MET A 111 12.94 1.22 -7.83
CA MET A 111 14.05 1.54 -8.71
C MET A 111 13.50 2.22 -9.97
N ALA A 112 13.99 3.43 -10.25
CA ALA A 112 13.71 4.20 -11.45
C ALA A 112 14.96 4.31 -12.33
N GLU A 113 14.88 5.07 -13.42
CA GLU A 113 15.96 5.21 -14.40
C GLU A 113 17.29 5.72 -13.80
N LYS A 114 17.24 6.60 -12.79
CA LYS A 114 18.40 7.34 -12.28
C LYS A 114 18.66 7.17 -10.79
N GLY A 115 18.06 6.15 -10.19
CA GLY A 115 18.16 5.96 -8.75
C GLY A 115 17.12 5.00 -8.18
N ASP A 116 17.28 4.72 -6.90
CA ASP A 116 16.43 3.83 -6.14
C ASP A 116 16.11 4.38 -4.75
N ILE A 117 15.06 3.82 -4.16
CA ILE A 117 14.64 4.05 -2.78
C ILE A 117 14.50 2.69 -2.13
N HIS A 118 15.18 2.49 -1.00
CA HIS A 118 14.93 1.38 -0.10
C HIS A 118 14.38 1.88 1.23
N VAL A 119 13.31 1.24 1.68
CA VAL A 119 12.72 1.47 3.00
C VAL A 119 12.61 0.13 3.69
N ASP A 120 13.18 0.07 4.89
CA ASP A 120 12.97 -0.98 5.87
C ASP A 120 12.35 -0.34 7.11
N GLN A 121 11.03 -0.31 7.13
CA GLN A 121 10.30 0.37 8.21
C GLN A 121 10.57 -0.29 9.57
N ALA A 122 10.73 -1.61 9.59
CA ALA A 122 10.93 -2.39 10.80
C ALA A 122 12.25 -2.01 11.51
N HIS A 123 13.27 -1.64 10.75
CA HIS A 123 14.59 -1.27 11.26
C HIS A 123 14.93 0.21 11.10
N ARG A 124 13.94 1.06 10.79
CA ARG A 124 14.13 2.50 10.54
C ARG A 124 15.13 2.78 9.41
N GLY A 125 15.24 1.85 8.46
CA GLY A 125 16.04 2.01 7.26
C GLY A 125 15.30 2.86 6.24
N TYR A 126 15.95 3.91 5.76
CA TYR A 126 15.51 4.68 4.61
C TYR A 126 16.75 5.19 3.89
N ASP A 127 17.00 4.68 2.69
CA ASP A 127 18.08 5.14 1.84
C ASP A 127 17.60 5.44 0.43
N VAL A 128 18.25 6.44 -0.16
CA VAL A 128 18.00 6.88 -1.53
C VAL A 128 19.33 6.94 -2.25
N THR A 129 19.42 6.23 -3.36
CA THR A 129 20.55 6.33 -4.28
C THR A 129 20.11 7.14 -5.48
N ALA A 130 20.93 8.10 -5.89
CA ALA A 130 20.74 8.81 -7.14
C ALA A 130 22.05 8.94 -7.91
N ASP A 131 21.96 8.82 -9.24
CA ASP A 131 23.09 8.95 -10.13
C ASP A 131 23.81 10.30 -9.93
N GLY A 132 25.13 10.26 -9.88
CA GLY A 132 25.99 11.44 -9.68
C GLY A 132 26.09 11.94 -8.23
N THR A 133 25.15 11.61 -7.35
CA THR A 133 25.19 11.97 -5.92
C THR A 133 25.55 10.80 -4.99
N GLY A 134 25.26 9.57 -5.39
CA GLY A 134 25.46 8.38 -4.55
C GLY A 134 24.32 8.17 -3.54
N ILE A 135 24.61 7.43 -2.47
CA ILE A 135 23.63 7.02 -1.46
C ILE A 135 23.47 8.07 -0.34
N THR A 136 22.23 8.33 0.07
CA THR A 136 21.88 9.15 1.23
C THR A 136 21.02 8.35 2.19
N TRP A 137 21.37 8.38 3.47
CA TRP A 137 20.64 7.71 4.56
C TRP A 137 19.80 8.73 5.31
N TYR A 138 18.49 8.49 5.36
CA TYR A 138 17.54 9.28 6.11
C TYR A 138 17.22 8.60 7.44
N ASN A 139 16.87 9.39 8.45
CA ASN A 139 16.44 8.89 9.76
C ASN A 139 14.93 9.06 9.93
N PRO A 140 14.12 8.06 9.56
CA PRO A 140 12.66 8.14 9.58
C PRO A 140 12.12 7.86 10.99
N PHE A 141 12.18 8.83 11.89
CA PHE A 141 11.41 8.72 13.14
C PHE A 141 9.92 8.93 12.85
N TYR A 142 9.17 7.83 12.92
CA TYR A 142 7.72 7.74 12.72
C TYR A 142 6.90 8.63 13.66
N MET A 143 7.42 8.89 14.86
CA MET A 143 6.76 9.61 15.94
C MET A 143 7.83 10.15 16.89
N LYS A 144 7.72 11.42 17.28
CA LYS A 144 8.56 12.00 18.32
C LYS A 144 7.93 11.71 19.68
N TYR A 145 8.46 10.70 20.37
CA TYR A 145 8.03 10.34 21.73
C TYR A 145 8.72 11.18 22.80
N THR A 146 9.78 11.91 22.45
CA THR A 146 10.39 12.85 23.39
C THR A 146 9.48 14.07 23.58
N PRO A 147 9.29 14.54 24.83
CA PRO A 147 8.51 15.74 25.08
C PRO A 147 9.06 16.96 24.32
N SER A 148 8.20 17.96 24.14
CA SER A 148 8.61 19.28 23.68
C SER A 148 9.60 19.91 24.68
N GLU A 149 10.21 21.03 24.28
CA GLU A 149 11.06 21.84 25.17
C GLU A 149 10.33 22.29 26.45
N THR A 150 9.00 22.29 26.44
CA THR A 150 8.14 22.64 27.58
C THR A 150 7.60 21.41 28.32
N GLY A 151 8.05 20.19 28.00
CA GLY A 151 7.64 18.95 28.67
C GLY A 151 6.31 18.36 28.22
N HIS A 152 5.71 18.85 27.13
CA HIS A 152 4.42 18.37 26.62
C HIS A 152 4.59 17.30 25.54
N PHE A 153 3.51 16.60 25.20
CA PHE A 153 3.49 15.71 24.04
C PHE A 153 3.85 16.48 22.74
N ASP A 154 4.73 15.91 21.92
CA ASP A 154 5.18 16.47 20.63
C ASP A 154 5.00 15.47 19.46
N GLY A 155 4.20 14.42 19.68
CA GLY A 155 3.89 13.42 18.66
C GLY A 155 2.74 13.81 17.71
N GLN A 156 2.00 14.87 18.02
CA GLN A 156 0.89 15.38 17.19
C GLN A 156 1.31 15.81 15.78
N ARG A 157 2.62 15.96 15.54
CA ARG A 157 3.19 16.23 14.21
C ARG A 157 3.42 14.97 13.38
N GLY A 158 3.15 13.79 13.94
CA GLY A 158 3.21 12.53 13.21
C GLY A 158 2.12 12.47 12.14
N TYR A 159 2.41 11.77 11.04
CA TYR A 159 1.50 11.70 9.87
C TYR A 159 0.09 11.22 10.24
N GLY A 160 -0.06 10.29 11.20
CA GLY A 160 -1.37 9.80 11.63
C GLY A 160 -2.28 10.89 12.19
N TYR A 161 -1.75 11.77 13.04
CA TYR A 161 -2.50 12.91 13.58
C TYR A 161 -2.80 13.94 12.50
N ILE A 162 -1.81 14.28 11.68
CA ILE A 162 -1.97 15.22 10.57
C ILE A 162 -3.03 14.71 9.58
N SER A 163 -3.00 13.44 9.20
CA SER A 163 -3.99 12.86 8.27
C SER A 163 -5.42 12.97 8.79
N ILE A 164 -5.64 12.70 10.08
CA ILE A 164 -6.97 12.82 10.71
C ILE A 164 -7.40 14.29 10.78
N GLU A 165 -6.50 15.19 11.18
CA GLU A 165 -6.75 16.64 11.22
C GLU A 165 -7.17 17.15 9.84
N LYS A 166 -6.39 16.84 8.79
CA LYS A 166 -6.68 17.26 7.42
C LYS A 166 -7.99 16.69 6.88
N PHE A 167 -8.33 15.44 7.24
CA PHE A 167 -9.62 14.87 6.90
C PHE A 167 -10.78 15.62 7.55
N ILE A 168 -10.69 15.88 8.86
CA ILE A 168 -11.74 16.60 9.61
C ILE A 168 -11.90 18.03 9.08
N ASP A 169 -10.80 18.74 8.84
CA ASP A 169 -10.83 20.09 8.28
C ASP A 169 -11.47 20.12 6.89
N GLY A 170 -11.10 19.17 6.03
CA GLY A 170 -11.68 19.01 4.70
C GLY A 170 -13.19 18.75 4.77
N ALA A 171 -13.62 17.81 5.61
CA ALA A 171 -15.03 17.48 5.81
C ALA A 171 -15.83 18.68 6.34
N ARG A 172 -15.29 19.43 7.30
CA ARG A 172 -15.90 20.65 7.82
C ARG A 172 -16.06 21.72 6.74
N LEU A 173 -15.02 21.93 5.93
CA LEU A 173 -15.04 22.95 4.88
C LEU A 173 -16.06 22.61 3.79
N VAL A 174 -16.18 21.34 3.40
CA VAL A 174 -17.20 20.86 2.47
C VAL A 174 -18.60 21.05 3.05
N ASN A 175 -18.83 20.64 4.31
CA ASN A 175 -20.14 20.77 4.95
C ASN A 175 -20.58 22.24 5.12
N ALA A 176 -19.62 23.17 5.27
CA ALA A 176 -19.87 24.59 5.34
C ALA A 176 -20.05 25.26 3.96
N GLY A 177 -19.92 24.50 2.86
CA GLY A 177 -19.99 25.03 1.50
C GLY A 177 -18.76 25.84 1.05
N GLY A 178 -17.66 25.79 1.80
CA GLY A 178 -16.43 26.51 1.50
C GLY A 178 -15.50 25.80 0.51
N ALA A 179 -15.72 24.51 0.24
CA ALA A 179 -15.02 23.72 -0.76
C ALA A 179 -15.91 22.59 -1.30
N LYS A 180 -15.52 22.01 -2.43
CA LYS A 180 -16.11 20.77 -2.98
C LYS A 180 -15.15 19.60 -2.76
N PRO A 181 -15.64 18.34 -2.62
CA PRO A 181 -14.77 17.17 -2.50
C PRO A 181 -13.68 17.08 -3.57
N GLY A 182 -14.01 17.40 -4.82
CA GLY A 182 -13.05 17.37 -5.94
C GLY A 182 -11.93 18.42 -5.86
N ASP A 183 -12.02 19.42 -4.97
CA ASP A 183 -10.94 20.37 -4.75
C ASP A 183 -9.76 19.72 -4.01
N PHE A 184 -10.00 18.64 -3.26
CA PHE A 184 -8.98 17.89 -2.53
C PHE A 184 -8.25 16.86 -3.40
N ASP A 185 -8.87 16.40 -4.50
CA ASP A 185 -8.23 15.51 -5.48
C ASP A 185 -6.91 16.13 -5.99
N LYS A 186 -6.91 17.46 -6.19
CA LYS A 186 -5.76 18.23 -6.70
C LYS A 186 -4.69 18.51 -5.66
N GLN A 187 -4.95 18.21 -4.39
CA GLN A 187 -4.03 18.46 -3.27
C GLN A 187 -3.24 17.20 -2.89
N GLY A 188 -3.38 16.12 -3.65
CA GLY A 188 -2.72 14.84 -3.36
C GLY A 188 -3.31 14.10 -2.16
N PHE A 189 -4.54 14.42 -1.75
CA PHE A 189 -5.20 13.69 -0.68
C PHE A 189 -5.60 12.29 -1.16
N PRO A 190 -5.64 11.28 -0.26
CA PRO A 190 -6.11 9.94 -0.59
C PRO A 190 -7.65 9.92 -0.69
N THR A 191 -8.20 10.67 -1.65
CA THR A 191 -9.64 10.66 -1.95
C THR A 191 -10.02 9.37 -2.67
N ILE A 192 -11.32 9.03 -2.68
CA ILE A 192 -11.83 7.86 -3.43
C ILE A 192 -11.36 7.90 -4.90
N ARG A 193 -11.30 9.10 -5.50
CA ARG A 193 -10.80 9.29 -6.87
C ARG A 193 -9.32 8.96 -6.98
N ASN A 194 -8.50 9.49 -6.07
CA ASN A 194 -7.05 9.30 -6.12
C ASN A 194 -6.63 7.85 -5.78
N THR A 195 -7.45 7.10 -5.03
CA THR A 195 -7.20 5.69 -4.68
C THR A 195 -7.81 4.69 -5.67
N VAL A 196 -8.37 5.14 -6.81
CA VAL A 196 -9.05 4.26 -7.78
C VAL A 196 -8.12 3.21 -8.37
N LEU A 197 -6.87 3.59 -8.70
CA LEU A 197 -5.89 2.66 -9.27
C LEU A 197 -5.41 1.64 -8.24
N THR A 198 -5.22 2.06 -6.99
CA THR A 198 -4.93 1.16 -5.86
C THR A 198 -6.01 0.08 -5.77
N THR A 199 -7.27 0.50 -5.79
CA THR A 199 -8.42 -0.40 -5.72
C THR A 199 -8.52 -1.31 -6.94
N ALA A 200 -8.27 -0.77 -8.15
CA ALA A 200 -8.29 -1.54 -9.39
C ALA A 200 -7.22 -2.64 -9.40
N ILE A 201 -5.99 -2.36 -8.93
CA ILE A 201 -4.91 -3.34 -8.83
C ILE A 201 -5.28 -4.45 -7.84
N LEU A 202 -5.77 -4.09 -6.66
CA LEU A 202 -6.17 -5.06 -5.63
C LEU A 202 -7.29 -5.97 -6.14
N ASN A 203 -8.32 -5.38 -6.77
CA ASN A 203 -9.45 -6.14 -7.29
C ASN A 203 -9.08 -6.99 -8.49
N ALA A 204 -8.22 -6.49 -9.40
CA ALA A 204 -7.64 -7.30 -10.46
C ALA A 204 -6.83 -8.47 -9.91
N GLY A 205 -6.11 -8.25 -8.80
CA GLY A 205 -5.41 -9.31 -8.07
C GLY A 205 -6.34 -10.39 -7.54
N ARG A 206 -7.45 -10.00 -6.92
CA ARG A 206 -8.47 -10.93 -6.42
C ARG A 206 -9.13 -11.72 -7.56
N ILE A 207 -9.60 -11.05 -8.61
CA ILE A 207 -10.14 -11.71 -9.82
C ILE A 207 -9.10 -12.68 -10.41
N SER A 208 -7.83 -12.28 -10.47
CA SER A 208 -6.75 -13.12 -10.99
C SER A 208 -6.56 -14.41 -10.20
N LEU A 209 -6.67 -14.38 -8.86
CA LEU A 209 -6.62 -15.58 -8.01
C LEU A 209 -7.81 -16.49 -8.26
N ASP A 210 -9.02 -15.91 -8.22
CA ASP A 210 -10.27 -16.67 -8.26
C ASP A 210 -10.48 -17.32 -9.63
N GLU A 211 -10.18 -16.58 -10.71
CA GLU A 211 -10.35 -17.03 -12.10
C GLU A 211 -9.08 -17.66 -12.70
N LYS A 212 -7.96 -17.67 -11.96
CA LYS A 212 -6.67 -18.24 -12.36
C LYS A 212 -6.15 -17.75 -13.71
N ARG A 213 -6.28 -16.44 -13.95
CA ARG A 213 -5.85 -15.79 -15.20
C ARG A 213 -5.23 -14.42 -14.96
N ALA A 214 -4.59 -13.88 -15.99
CA ALA A 214 -4.23 -12.47 -15.99
C ALA A 214 -5.48 -11.60 -16.13
N VAL A 215 -5.49 -10.47 -15.43
CA VAL A 215 -6.53 -9.44 -15.52
C VAL A 215 -5.91 -8.17 -16.03
N PHE A 216 -6.48 -7.58 -17.08
CA PHE A 216 -5.99 -6.34 -17.66
C PHE A 216 -6.75 -5.15 -17.10
N ILE A 217 -6.04 -4.03 -16.96
CA ILE A 217 -6.59 -2.77 -16.48
C ILE A 217 -6.59 -1.80 -17.66
N GLU A 218 -7.77 -1.47 -18.16
CA GLU A 218 -7.96 -0.58 -19.30
C GLU A 218 -8.56 0.75 -18.84
N LYS A 219 -8.09 1.85 -19.44
CA LYS A 219 -8.68 3.17 -19.25
C LYS A 219 -9.66 3.47 -20.38
N LYS A 220 -10.92 3.75 -20.06
CA LYS A 220 -11.96 4.19 -21.00
C LYS A 220 -12.46 5.57 -20.59
N GLY A 221 -11.90 6.60 -21.20
CA GLY A 221 -12.14 7.98 -20.78
C GLY A 221 -11.60 8.21 -19.36
N ASP A 222 -12.48 8.52 -18.42
CA ASP A 222 -12.15 8.72 -17.00
C ASP A 222 -12.36 7.46 -16.14
N GLU A 223 -12.82 6.36 -16.72
CA GLU A 223 -13.11 5.12 -16.01
C GLU A 223 -12.02 4.06 -16.22
N TRP A 224 -11.86 3.21 -15.22
CA TRP A 224 -10.96 2.05 -15.27
C TRP A 224 -11.80 0.78 -15.29
N THR A 225 -11.57 -0.08 -16.28
CA THR A 225 -12.27 -1.37 -16.42
C THR A 225 -11.29 -2.52 -16.29
N LEU A 226 -11.73 -3.58 -15.62
CA LEU A 226 -11.01 -4.83 -15.49
C LEU A 226 -11.53 -5.80 -16.55
N VAL A 227 -10.64 -6.35 -17.37
CA VAL A 227 -10.97 -7.31 -18.43
C VAL A 227 -10.16 -8.59 -18.32
#